data_AF-A0A3E0P6X7-F1
#
_entry.id   AF-A0A3E0P6X7-F1
#
_cell.length_a   1.000
_cell.length_b   1.000
_cell.length_c   1.000
_cell.angle_alpha   90.00
_cell.angle_beta   90.00
_cell.angle_gamma   90.00
#
_symmetry.space_group_name_H-M   'P 1'
#
loop_
_entity.id
_entity.type
_entity.pdbx_description
1 polymer ?
#
loop_
_entity_poly.entity_id
_entity_poly.type
_entity_poly.pdbx_seq_one_letter_code
_entity_poly.pdbx_strand_id
1 'polypeptide(L)'
;MPLMADADRLLGMYLHLARASKMRRQPMVRAKLLVLAGVQAQSMGLDAISALCRHQILAQNPRHLVRKWPTIGDALATEAFKAHLKQLRRRYSPEKVEHMVHSLGIEMGQERAAYFTDMEYAAALLNTRVDAIPDVLASDPTRRTEKATATNGAARPSGSSGEHSHRPRPTARNLLIVWGPFVAGLVGLAALAVASGTLGR
;
A
#
# COMPACT_ATOMS: atom_id res chain seq x y z
N MET A 1 26.43 14.25 -6.10
CA MET A 1 25.61 13.13 -6.60
C MET A 1 24.45 12.86 -5.63
N PRO A 2 23.37 13.67 -5.61
CA PRO A 2 22.25 13.54 -4.66
C PRO A 2 21.06 12.70 -5.15
N LEU A 3 20.99 12.34 -6.43
CA LEU A 3 19.80 11.70 -7.03
C LEU A 3 19.44 10.31 -6.46
N MET A 4 20.41 9.57 -5.91
CA MET A 4 20.15 8.24 -5.34
C MET A 4 19.49 8.32 -3.96
N ALA A 5 19.94 9.26 -3.10
CA ALA A 5 19.38 9.42 -1.77
C ALA A 5 17.87 9.78 -1.80
N ASP A 6 17.45 10.54 -2.81
CA ASP A 6 16.04 10.89 -3.02
C ASP A 6 15.20 9.69 -3.45
N ALA A 7 15.76 8.79 -4.26
CA ALA A 7 15.11 7.57 -4.72
C ALA A 7 14.84 6.60 -3.56
N ASP A 8 15.82 6.44 -2.67
CA ASP A 8 15.73 5.58 -1.48
C ASP A 8 14.68 6.12 -0.51
N ARG A 9 14.70 7.45 -0.27
CA ARG A 9 13.72 8.14 0.57
C ARG A 9 12.31 7.95 0.04
N LEU A 10 12.10 8.07 -1.27
CA LEU A 10 10.78 7.92 -1.88
C LEU A 10 10.24 6.49 -1.78
N LEU A 11 11.09 5.47 -1.96
CA LEU A 11 10.72 4.08 -1.72
C LEU A 11 10.23 3.89 -0.27
N GLY A 12 11.01 4.38 0.71
CA GLY A 12 10.66 4.34 2.12
C GLY A 12 9.31 4.99 2.43
N MET A 13 9.06 6.18 1.87
CA MET A 13 7.78 6.87 2.04
C MET A 13 6.58 6.05 1.54
N TYR A 14 6.68 5.45 0.35
CA TYR A 14 5.58 4.61 -0.17
C TYR A 14 5.33 3.39 0.70
N LEU A 15 6.38 2.71 1.16
CA LEU A 15 6.27 1.52 2.01
C LEU A 15 5.67 1.85 3.38
N HIS A 16 6.08 2.96 3.99
CA HIS A 16 5.50 3.47 5.24
C HIS A 16 4.02 3.76 5.11
N LEU A 17 3.63 4.48 4.06
CA LEU A 17 2.22 4.77 3.80
C LEU A 17 1.42 3.50 3.50
N ALA A 18 2.01 2.50 2.82
CA ALA A 18 1.36 1.22 2.58
C ALA A 18 1.10 0.46 3.90
N ARG A 19 2.07 0.48 4.82
CA ARG A 19 1.95 -0.09 6.17
C ARG A 19 0.88 0.65 6.99
N ALA A 20 0.91 1.98 7.01
CA ALA A 20 -0.10 2.78 7.70
C ALA A 20 -1.51 2.55 7.12
N SER A 21 -1.63 2.43 5.79
CA SER A 21 -2.90 2.12 5.10
C SER A 21 -3.41 0.71 5.46
N LYS A 22 -2.52 -0.27 5.64
CA LYS A 22 -2.88 -1.61 6.14
C LYS A 22 -3.51 -1.52 7.52
N MET A 23 -2.88 -0.78 8.44
CA MET A 23 -3.36 -0.60 9.82
C MET A 23 -4.73 0.09 9.86
N ARG A 24 -4.96 1.07 8.97
CA ARG A 24 -6.24 1.79 8.84
C ARG A 24 -7.31 1.04 8.02
N ARG A 25 -7.07 -0.23 7.64
CA ARG A 25 -7.97 -1.06 6.83
C ARG A 25 -8.37 -0.39 5.50
N GLN A 26 -7.41 0.25 4.82
CA GLN A 26 -7.60 0.88 3.51
C GLN A 26 -6.97 0.04 2.38
N PRO A 27 -7.58 -1.10 1.99
CA PRO A 27 -6.96 -2.09 1.10
C PRO A 27 -6.63 -1.51 -0.29
N MET A 28 -7.51 -0.66 -0.83
CA MET A 28 -7.31 -0.05 -2.15
C MET A 28 -6.17 0.97 -2.15
N VAL A 29 -5.97 1.68 -1.05
CA VAL A 29 -4.92 2.70 -0.90
C VAL A 29 -3.57 2.00 -0.77
N ARG A 30 -3.51 1.00 0.10
CA ARG A 30 -2.35 0.12 0.27
C ARG A 30 -1.89 -0.47 -1.06
N ALA A 31 -2.80 -1.04 -1.86
CA ALA A 31 -2.44 -1.64 -3.14
C ALA A 31 -1.79 -0.63 -4.10
N LYS A 32 -2.32 0.60 -4.18
CA LYS A 32 -1.75 1.67 -5.03
C LYS A 32 -0.36 2.08 -4.57
N LEU A 33 -0.15 2.21 -3.27
CA LEU A 33 1.15 2.55 -2.69
C LEU A 33 2.17 1.43 -2.90
N LEU A 34 1.76 0.16 -2.79
CA LEU A 34 2.61 -0.98 -3.11
C LEU A 34 2.98 -1.05 -4.60
N VAL A 35 2.10 -0.62 -5.51
CA VAL A 35 2.45 -0.52 -6.94
C VAL A 35 3.55 0.53 -7.14
N LEU A 36 3.42 1.70 -6.52
CA LEU A 36 4.41 2.77 -6.60
C LEU A 36 5.73 2.36 -5.96
N ALA A 37 5.70 1.73 -4.80
CA ALA A 37 6.88 1.16 -4.13
C ALA A 37 7.56 0.09 -5.00
N GLY A 38 6.80 -0.83 -5.59
CA GLY A 38 7.35 -1.88 -6.45
C GLY A 38 8.04 -1.32 -7.69
N VAL A 39 7.46 -0.29 -8.33
CA VAL A 39 8.10 0.40 -9.47
C VAL A 39 9.38 1.12 -9.03
N GLN A 40 9.37 1.77 -7.87
CA GLN A 40 10.55 2.46 -7.34
C GLN A 40 11.67 1.45 -7.02
N ALA A 41 11.34 0.35 -6.34
CA ALA A 41 12.26 -0.75 -6.06
C ALA A 41 12.86 -1.33 -7.36
N GLN A 42 12.05 -1.54 -8.39
CA GLN A 42 12.52 -1.98 -9.71
C GLN A 42 13.56 -1.02 -10.30
N SER A 43 13.32 0.30 -10.22
CA SER A 43 14.26 1.30 -10.73
C SER A 43 15.57 1.37 -9.96
N MET A 44 15.58 0.88 -8.71
CA MET A 44 16.75 0.79 -7.84
C MET A 44 17.47 -0.57 -7.97
N GLY A 45 17.01 -1.47 -8.84
CA GLY A 45 17.56 -2.83 -8.95
C GLY A 45 17.20 -3.76 -7.78
N LEU A 46 16.20 -3.41 -6.96
CA LEU A 46 15.73 -4.21 -5.84
C LEU A 46 14.61 -5.16 -6.28
N ASP A 47 14.91 -6.06 -7.22
CA ASP A 47 13.93 -6.96 -7.86
C ASP A 47 13.15 -7.81 -6.85
N ALA A 48 13.80 -8.28 -5.79
CA ALA A 48 13.18 -9.05 -4.71
C ALA A 48 12.08 -8.26 -3.98
N ILE A 49 12.32 -6.97 -3.71
CA ILE A 49 11.34 -6.07 -3.08
C ILE A 49 10.20 -5.74 -4.03
N SER A 50 10.52 -5.51 -5.31
CA SER A 50 9.53 -5.31 -6.38
C SER A 50 8.58 -6.52 -6.49
N ALA A 51 9.13 -7.73 -6.51
CA ALA A 51 8.38 -8.98 -6.50
C ALA A 51 7.54 -9.14 -5.23
N LEU A 52 8.09 -8.81 -4.06
CA LEU A 52 7.37 -8.88 -2.78
C LEU A 52 6.20 -7.89 -2.71
N CYS A 53 6.36 -6.68 -3.24
CA CYS A 53 5.27 -5.71 -3.37
C CYS A 53 4.14 -6.29 -4.23
N ARG A 54 4.48 -6.87 -5.41
CA ARG A 54 3.51 -7.54 -6.28
C ARG A 54 2.81 -8.70 -5.58
N HIS A 55 3.56 -9.56 -4.88
CA HIS A 55 3.02 -10.67 -4.11
C HIS A 55 1.99 -10.19 -3.07
N GLN A 56 2.35 -9.17 -2.28
CA GLN A 56 1.45 -8.59 -1.27
C GLN A 56 0.20 -7.93 -1.84
N ILE A 57 0.26 -7.39 -3.07
CA ILE A 57 -0.92 -6.90 -3.79
C ILE A 57 -1.83 -8.06 -4.16
N LEU A 58 -1.28 -9.13 -4.75
CA LEU A 58 -2.05 -10.27 -5.25
C LEU A 58 -2.62 -11.14 -4.12
N ALA A 59 -1.91 -11.27 -3.01
CA ALA A 59 -2.41 -11.94 -1.81
C ALA A 59 -3.68 -11.27 -1.25
N GLN A 60 -3.78 -9.95 -1.38
CA GLN A 60 -4.94 -9.20 -0.93
C GLN A 60 -6.03 -9.06 -2.01
N ASN A 61 -5.64 -8.89 -3.26
CA ASN A 61 -6.55 -8.76 -4.40
C ASN A 61 -6.05 -9.63 -5.57
N PRO A 62 -6.49 -10.91 -5.65
CA PRO A 62 -6.09 -11.83 -6.71
C PRO A 62 -6.54 -11.43 -8.12
N ARG A 63 -7.44 -10.44 -8.23
CA ARG A 63 -7.94 -9.87 -9.50
C ARG A 63 -7.30 -8.52 -9.83
N HIS A 64 -6.25 -8.12 -9.11
CA HIS A 64 -5.56 -6.87 -9.37
C HIS A 64 -4.91 -6.86 -10.77
N LEU A 65 -4.85 -5.69 -11.39
CA LEU A 65 -4.32 -5.50 -12.75
C LEU A 65 -2.90 -6.10 -12.91
N VAL A 66 -2.06 -5.96 -11.89
CA VAL A 66 -0.66 -6.45 -11.89
C VAL A 66 -0.52 -7.96 -12.05
N ARG A 67 -1.59 -8.74 -11.87
CA ARG A 67 -1.59 -10.18 -12.12
C ARG A 67 -1.25 -10.52 -13.58
N LYS A 68 -1.59 -9.63 -14.51
CA LYS A 68 -1.39 -9.82 -15.96
C LYS A 68 0.08 -10.00 -16.34
N TRP A 69 1.02 -9.56 -15.50
CA TRP A 69 2.45 -9.59 -15.79
C TRP A 69 3.18 -10.43 -14.72
N PRO A 70 4.20 -11.22 -15.10
CA PRO A 70 5.01 -11.98 -14.15
C PRO A 70 5.75 -11.08 -13.17
N THR A 71 6.39 -10.02 -13.65
CA THR A 71 7.14 -9.04 -12.85
C THR A 71 6.61 -7.61 -13.05
N ILE A 72 7.00 -6.69 -12.16
CA ILE A 72 6.73 -5.25 -12.36
C ILE A 72 7.55 -4.70 -13.52
N GLY A 73 8.77 -5.21 -13.76
CA GLY A 73 9.58 -4.89 -14.94
C GLY A 73 8.83 -5.19 -16.24
N ASP A 74 8.23 -6.38 -16.37
CA ASP A 74 7.41 -6.75 -17.52
C ASP A 74 6.19 -5.84 -17.67
N ALA A 75 5.57 -5.46 -16.55
CA ALA A 75 4.45 -4.54 -16.56
C ALA A 75 4.85 -3.16 -17.12
N LEU A 76 6.01 -2.63 -16.71
CA LEU A 76 6.55 -1.35 -17.17
C LEU A 76 6.82 -1.31 -18.68
N ALA A 77 7.02 -2.44 -19.34
CA ALA A 77 7.15 -2.49 -20.80
C ALA A 77 5.83 -2.20 -21.54
N THR A 78 4.67 -2.31 -20.87
CA THR A 78 3.36 -2.20 -21.50
C THR A 78 2.68 -0.84 -21.30
N GLU A 79 2.05 -0.32 -22.35
CA GLU A 79 1.35 0.98 -22.30
C GLU A 79 0.16 0.99 -21.32
N ALA A 80 -0.55 -0.14 -21.21
CA ALA A 80 -1.68 -0.26 -20.28
C ALA A 80 -1.25 -0.02 -18.81
N PHE A 81 -0.10 -0.56 -18.41
CA PHE A 81 0.43 -0.33 -17.06
C PHE A 81 1.03 1.07 -16.92
N LYS A 82 1.74 1.60 -17.93
CA LYS A 82 2.27 2.97 -17.90
C LYS A 82 1.16 4.02 -17.72
N ALA A 83 0.03 3.84 -18.40
CA ALA A 83 -1.14 4.71 -18.25
C ALA A 83 -1.69 4.66 -16.81
N HIS A 84 -1.82 3.46 -16.23
CA HIS A 84 -2.23 3.29 -14.83
C HIS A 84 -1.23 3.95 -13.86
N LEU A 85 0.07 3.71 -14.05
CA LEU A 85 1.13 4.29 -13.25
C LEU A 85 1.13 5.83 -13.30
N LYS A 86 0.92 6.42 -14.46
CA LYS A 86 0.78 7.88 -14.65
C LYS A 86 -0.35 8.45 -13.79
N GLN A 87 -1.49 7.76 -13.73
CA GLN A 87 -2.61 8.17 -12.86
C GLN A 87 -2.24 8.06 -11.38
N LEU A 88 -1.54 7.00 -10.96
CA LEU A 88 -1.09 6.83 -9.58
C LEU A 88 -0.11 7.93 -9.17
N ARG A 89 0.90 8.22 -9.99
CA ARG A 89 1.91 9.26 -9.73
C ARG A 89 1.30 10.66 -9.60
N ARG A 90 0.25 10.97 -10.39
CA ARG A 90 -0.49 12.23 -10.22
C ARG A 90 -1.22 12.31 -8.88
N ARG A 91 -1.78 11.19 -8.41
CA ARG A 91 -2.53 11.14 -7.15
C ARG A 91 -1.63 11.14 -5.92
N TYR A 92 -0.44 10.55 -6.06
CA TYR A 92 0.57 10.34 -5.04
C TYR A 92 1.91 10.86 -5.55
N SER A 93 1.99 12.17 -5.81
CA SER A 93 3.27 12.81 -6.18
C SER A 93 4.24 12.78 -5.00
N PRO A 94 5.56 12.89 -5.24
CA PRO A 94 6.55 12.87 -4.16
C PRO A 94 6.26 13.86 -3.03
N GLU A 95 5.91 15.10 -3.37
CA GLU A 95 5.62 16.18 -2.40
C GLU A 95 4.40 15.84 -1.54
N LYS A 96 3.37 15.28 -2.18
CA LYS A 96 2.15 14.86 -1.48
C LYS A 96 2.40 13.67 -0.57
N VAL A 97 3.27 12.74 -1.00
CA VAL A 97 3.65 11.57 -0.23
C VAL A 97 4.47 11.99 0.99
N GLU A 98 5.42 12.90 0.82
CA GLU A 98 6.16 13.52 1.92
C GLU A 98 5.23 14.20 2.92
N HIS A 99 4.27 15.01 2.45
CA HIS A 99 3.28 15.63 3.32
C HIS A 99 2.41 14.60 4.07
N MET A 100 2.00 13.51 3.42
CA MET A 100 1.24 12.44 4.08
C MET A 100 2.07 11.72 5.15
N VAL A 101 3.34 11.45 4.90
CA VAL A 101 4.25 10.84 5.89
C VAL A 101 4.42 11.79 7.10
N HIS A 102 4.66 13.07 6.84
CA HIS A 102 4.80 14.10 7.87
C HIS A 102 3.52 14.25 8.72
N SER A 103 2.35 14.36 8.08
CA SER A 103 1.06 14.48 8.78
C SER A 103 0.68 13.25 9.61
N LEU A 104 1.25 12.09 9.31
CA LEU A 104 1.11 10.88 10.12
C LEU A 104 2.12 10.80 11.27
N GLY A 105 3.06 11.76 11.38
CA GLY A 105 4.12 11.76 12.38
C GLY A 105 5.14 10.64 12.19
N ILE A 106 5.39 10.21 10.95
CA ILE A 106 6.31 9.11 10.65
C ILE A 106 7.74 9.67 10.50
N GLU A 107 8.61 9.35 11.45
CA GLU A 107 10.03 9.75 11.44
C GLU A 107 10.91 8.71 10.72
N MET A 108 11.08 8.86 9.40
CA MET A 108 11.84 7.87 8.61
C MET A 108 13.36 7.90 8.84
N GLY A 109 13.92 9.06 9.20
CA GLY A 109 15.37 9.25 9.24
C GLY A 109 16.06 8.35 10.26
N GLN A 110 15.47 8.23 11.46
CA GLN A 110 16.00 7.37 12.51
C GLN A 110 15.82 5.88 12.16
N GLU A 111 14.67 5.51 11.61
CA GLU A 111 14.39 4.12 11.26
C GLU A 111 15.30 3.63 10.12
N ARG A 112 15.54 4.42 9.07
CA ARG A 112 16.45 4.03 7.97
C ARG A 112 17.87 3.82 8.46
N ALA A 113 18.34 4.63 9.41
CA ALA A 113 19.70 4.53 9.96
C ALA A 113 19.94 3.22 10.75
N ALA A 114 18.87 2.53 11.17
CA ALA A 114 18.97 1.25 11.89
C ALA A 114 19.28 0.04 10.98
N TYR A 115 19.31 0.21 9.66
CA TYR A 115 19.51 -0.89 8.69
C TYR A 115 20.77 -0.65 7.84
N PHE A 116 21.49 -1.72 7.52
CA PHE A 116 22.75 -1.64 6.79
C PHE A 116 22.51 -1.41 5.28
N THR A 117 21.45 -1.98 4.72
CA THR A 117 21.12 -1.87 3.29
C THR A 117 19.69 -1.41 3.03
N ASP A 118 19.44 -0.85 1.84
CA ASP A 118 18.08 -0.49 1.41
C ASP A 118 17.17 -1.71 1.25
N MET A 119 17.76 -2.85 0.86
CA MET A 119 17.07 -4.14 0.79
C MET A 119 16.53 -4.55 2.17
N GLU A 120 17.36 -4.48 3.22
CA GLU A 120 16.96 -4.80 4.59
C GLU A 120 15.88 -3.85 5.10
N TYR A 121 16.09 -2.55 4.91
CA TYR A 121 15.10 -1.53 5.29
C TYR A 121 13.75 -1.78 4.62
N ALA A 122 13.73 -1.98 3.30
CA ALA A 122 12.50 -2.21 2.56
C ALA A 122 11.82 -3.54 2.95
N ALA A 123 12.59 -4.61 3.16
CA ALA A 123 12.08 -5.90 3.62
C ALA A 123 11.40 -5.76 5.00
N ALA A 124 12.05 -5.05 5.94
CA ALA A 124 11.52 -4.81 7.27
C ALA A 124 10.18 -4.05 7.22
N LEU A 125 10.07 -3.00 6.38
CA LEU A 125 8.81 -2.26 6.19
C LEU A 125 7.68 -3.13 5.60
N LEU A 126 8.05 -4.13 4.79
CA LEU A 126 7.12 -5.13 4.25
C LEU A 126 6.81 -6.25 5.26
N ASN A 127 7.32 -6.16 6.49
CA ASN A 127 7.21 -7.16 7.56
C ASN A 127 7.80 -8.52 7.16
N THR A 128 8.96 -8.51 6.50
CA THR A 128 9.71 -9.72 6.17
C THR A 128 11.20 -9.53 6.46
N ARG A 129 11.94 -10.63 6.52
CA ARG A 129 13.41 -10.62 6.51
C ARG A 129 13.94 -10.87 5.11
N VAL A 130 15.13 -10.36 4.80
CA VAL A 130 15.76 -10.50 3.46
C VAL A 130 15.95 -11.97 3.07
N ASP A 131 16.41 -12.80 4.00
CA ASP A 131 16.64 -14.24 3.80
C ASP A 131 15.34 -15.05 3.64
N ALA A 132 14.22 -14.55 4.18
CA ALA A 132 12.91 -15.19 4.05
C ALA A 132 12.15 -14.81 2.76
N ILE A 133 12.65 -13.84 1.96
CA ILE A 133 11.95 -13.40 0.75
C ILE A 133 11.74 -14.54 -0.25
N PRO A 134 12.74 -15.39 -0.58
CA PRO A 134 12.54 -16.49 -1.52
C PRO A 134 11.41 -17.44 -1.10
N ASP A 135 11.33 -17.79 0.18
CA ASP A 135 10.30 -18.69 0.73
C ASP A 135 8.89 -18.07 0.65
N VAL A 136 8.79 -16.77 0.95
CA VAL A 136 7.53 -16.02 0.84
C VAL A 136 7.08 -15.94 -0.62
N LEU A 137 8.00 -15.74 -1.56
CA LEU A 137 7.70 -15.66 -2.99
C LEU A 137 7.36 -17.04 -3.59
N ALA A 138 7.99 -18.11 -3.11
CA ALA A 138 7.66 -19.49 -3.48
C ALA A 138 6.26 -19.90 -2.99
N SER A 139 5.79 -19.30 -1.90
CA SER A 139 4.42 -19.47 -1.39
C SER A 139 3.42 -18.73 -2.27
N ASP A 140 2.95 -19.39 -3.35
CA ASP A 140 1.99 -18.82 -4.30
C ASP A 140 0.70 -18.36 -3.58
N PRO A 141 0.39 -17.04 -3.57
CA PRO A 141 -0.79 -16.53 -2.91
C PRO A 141 -2.08 -16.92 -3.66
N THR A 142 -2.01 -17.22 -4.96
CA THR A 142 -3.19 -17.50 -5.78
C THR A 142 -3.72 -18.92 -5.56
N ARG A 143 -2.83 -19.88 -5.28
CA ARG A 143 -3.16 -21.30 -5.06
C ARG A 143 -4.04 -21.54 -3.83
N ARG A 144 -4.01 -20.66 -2.82
CA ARG A 144 -4.87 -20.78 -1.61
C ARG A 144 -6.35 -20.55 -1.91
N THR A 145 -6.67 -19.65 -2.84
CA THR A 145 -8.06 -19.29 -3.19
C THR A 145 -8.80 -20.40 -3.96
N GLU A 146 -8.08 -21.17 -4.77
CA GLU A 146 -8.66 -22.26 -5.56
C GLU A 146 -9.05 -23.45 -4.67
N LYS A 147 -8.19 -23.80 -3.71
CA LYS A 147 -8.45 -24.92 -2.77
C LYS A 147 -9.65 -24.66 -1.84
N ALA A 148 -9.86 -23.40 -1.44
CA ALA A 148 -11.02 -23.01 -0.62
C ALA A 148 -12.35 -23.07 -1.38
N THR A 149 -12.34 -22.84 -2.70
CA THR A 149 -13.56 -22.88 -3.52
C THR A 149 -13.95 -24.32 -3.89
N ALA A 150 -12.98 -25.21 -4.09
CA ALA A 150 -13.23 -26.61 -4.44
C ALA A 150 -13.90 -27.42 -3.32
N THR A 151 -13.70 -27.05 -2.05
CA THR A 151 -14.19 -27.84 -0.90
C THR A 151 -15.67 -27.58 -0.57
N ASN A 152 -16.24 -26.44 -1.00
CA ASN A 152 -17.64 -26.08 -0.72
C ASN A 152 -18.65 -26.55 -1.78
N GLY A 153 -18.20 -27.27 -2.82
CA GLY A 153 -19.07 -27.74 -3.92
C GLY A 153 -19.73 -29.11 -3.72
N ALA A 154 -19.39 -29.87 -2.66
CA ALA A 154 -19.74 -31.29 -2.57
C ALA A 154 -21.04 -31.61 -1.81
N ALA A 155 -21.80 -30.63 -1.32
CA ALA A 155 -23.03 -30.90 -0.59
C ALA A 155 -24.13 -29.88 -0.92
N ARG A 156 -24.90 -30.14 -1.97
CA ARG A 156 -26.31 -29.73 -1.97
C ARG A 156 -27.20 -30.72 -2.72
N PRO A 157 -28.21 -31.31 -2.05
CA PRO A 157 -29.19 -32.18 -2.67
C PRO A 157 -30.14 -31.38 -3.57
N SER A 158 -30.49 -31.99 -4.69
CA SER A 158 -31.47 -31.52 -5.68
C SER A 158 -32.87 -31.45 -5.05
N GLY A 159 -33.39 -30.23 -4.89
CA GLY A 159 -34.76 -29.97 -4.41
C GLY A 159 -35.44 -28.90 -5.25
N SER A 160 -36.19 -29.38 -6.26
CA SER A 160 -37.44 -28.88 -6.86
C SER A 160 -37.93 -27.43 -6.61
N SER A 161 -38.10 -26.71 -7.73
CA SER A 161 -39.21 -25.83 -8.15
C SER A 161 -39.84 -24.80 -7.20
N GLY A 162 -39.88 -23.53 -7.66
CA GLY A 162 -40.84 -22.54 -7.16
C GLY A 162 -40.52 -21.08 -7.49
N GLU A 163 -41.16 -20.59 -8.56
CA GLU A 163 -41.68 -19.22 -8.75
C GLU A 163 -40.78 -17.98 -8.97
N HIS A 164 -41.25 -17.23 -9.96
CA HIS A 164 -40.77 -15.95 -10.45
C HIS A 164 -40.92 -14.83 -9.40
N SER A 165 -39.85 -14.07 -9.17
CA SER A 165 -39.98 -12.73 -8.56
C SER A 165 -39.01 -11.74 -9.21
N HIS A 166 -39.60 -10.86 -10.01
CA HIS A 166 -38.97 -9.74 -10.69
C HIS A 166 -38.52 -8.72 -9.64
N ARG A 167 -37.21 -8.64 -9.34
CA ARG A 167 -36.65 -7.56 -8.50
C ARG A 167 -35.97 -6.48 -9.36
N PRO A 168 -36.24 -5.19 -9.09
CA PRO A 168 -35.62 -4.08 -9.83
C PRO A 168 -34.13 -3.93 -9.51
N ARG A 169 -33.38 -3.52 -10.54
CA ARG A 169 -31.93 -3.25 -10.51
C ARG A 169 -31.63 -2.06 -9.59
N PRO A 170 -30.72 -2.16 -8.61
CA PRO A 170 -30.18 -0.99 -7.94
C PRO A 170 -29.24 -0.25 -8.89
N THR A 171 -29.58 1.00 -9.17
CA THR A 171 -28.76 1.98 -9.87
C THR A 171 -27.41 2.13 -9.18
N ALA A 172 -26.35 2.02 -9.98
CA ALA A 172 -24.98 2.23 -9.57
C ALA A 172 -24.80 3.65 -9.04
N ARG A 173 -24.95 3.82 -7.72
CA ARG A 173 -24.42 4.98 -7.02
C ARG A 173 -22.91 4.91 -7.14
N ASN A 174 -22.36 5.82 -7.95
CA ASN A 174 -20.95 6.21 -7.94
C ASN A 174 -20.49 6.34 -6.48
N LEU A 175 -19.74 5.34 -6.01
CA LEU A 175 -18.95 5.43 -4.80
C LEU A 175 -17.78 6.37 -5.12
N LEU A 176 -18.08 7.65 -5.16
CA LEU A 176 -17.12 8.70 -4.99
C LEU A 176 -16.59 8.49 -3.56
N ILE A 177 -15.52 7.70 -3.43
CA ILE A 177 -14.65 7.72 -2.26
C ILE A 177 -13.99 9.09 -2.30
N VAL A 178 -14.78 10.08 -1.91
CA VAL A 178 -14.37 11.37 -1.40
C VAL A 178 -13.43 10.97 -0.26
N TRP A 179 -12.14 11.03 -0.55
CA TRP A 179 -11.21 11.41 0.50
C TRP A 179 -11.73 12.75 0.95
N GLY A 180 -12.49 12.75 2.05
CA GLY A 180 -12.98 13.97 2.67
C GLY A 180 -11.82 14.95 2.75
N PRO A 181 -12.05 16.25 2.55
CA PRO A 181 -11.05 17.20 2.96
C PRO A 181 -10.77 16.86 4.42
N PHE A 182 -9.52 16.49 4.73
CA PHE A 182 -9.02 16.56 6.10
C PHE A 182 -9.02 18.06 6.43
N VAL A 183 -10.20 18.57 6.76
CA VAL A 183 -10.43 19.92 7.27
C VAL A 183 -9.88 19.88 8.69
N ALA A 184 -8.88 20.73 8.90
CA ALA A 184 -8.64 21.51 10.10
C ALA A 184 -9.51 21.13 11.31
N GLY A 185 -8.89 20.49 12.30
CA GLY A 185 -9.60 20.10 13.51
C GLY A 185 -8.68 19.68 14.64
N LEU A 186 -7.69 20.51 14.99
CA LEU A 186 -7.27 20.70 16.39
C LEU A 186 -6.38 21.94 16.54
N VAL A 187 -7.03 23.10 16.49
CA VAL A 187 -6.63 24.23 17.32
C VAL A 187 -7.18 23.91 18.72
N GLY A 188 -6.28 23.65 19.67
CA GLY A 188 -6.62 23.34 21.05
C GLY A 188 -5.49 23.77 21.97
N LEU A 189 -5.57 25.03 22.39
CA LEU A 189 -4.94 25.70 23.54
C LEU A 189 -3.85 24.94 24.32
N ALA A 190 -2.65 25.51 24.33
CA ALA A 190 -1.79 25.54 25.52
C ALA A 190 -1.12 26.93 25.60
N ALA A 191 -1.94 27.95 25.83
CA ALA A 191 -1.49 29.20 26.42
C ALA A 191 -1.89 29.16 27.90
N LEU A 192 -0.95 28.86 28.79
CA LEU A 192 -1.06 29.29 30.18
C LEU A 192 0.21 30.03 30.58
N ALA A 193 0.00 31.34 30.69
CA ALA A 193 0.68 32.38 31.44
C ALA A 193 1.90 31.98 32.30
N VAL A 194 3.00 32.65 31.95
CA VAL A 194 3.94 33.37 32.82
C VAL A 194 3.43 33.62 34.25
N ALA A 195 4.22 33.21 35.24
CA ALA A 195 4.34 33.92 36.51
C ALA A 195 5.83 34.10 36.83
N SER A 196 6.34 35.27 36.45
CA SER A 196 7.62 35.81 36.88
C SER A 196 7.62 35.97 38.41
N GLY A 197 8.52 35.28 39.09
CA GLY A 197 8.83 35.52 40.50
C GLY A 197 10.21 36.14 40.63
N THR A 198 10.30 37.46 40.47
CA THR A 198 11.47 38.27 40.85
C THR A 198 11.19 39.03 42.14
N LEU A 199 12.20 39.01 43.02
CA LEU A 199 12.51 39.94 44.12
C LEU A 199 11.72 39.84 45.45
N GLY A 200 12.47 39.54 46.52
CA GLY A 200 12.07 39.84 47.89
C GLY A 200 13.09 39.41 48.96
N ARG A 201 14.06 40.30 49.23
CA ARG A 201 15.00 40.39 50.37
C ARG A 201 16.31 39.61 50.32
#